data_AF-A0A183L8K0-F1
#
_entry.id   AF-A0A183L8K0-F1
#
_cell.length_a   1.000
_cell.length_b   1.000
_cell.length_c   1.000
_cell.angle_alpha   90.00
_cell.angle_beta   90.00
_cell.angle_gamma   90.00
#
_symmetry.space_group_name_H-M   'P 1'
#
loop_
_entity.id
_entity.type
_entity.pdbx_description
1 polymer ?
#
loop_
_entity_poly.entity_id
_entity_poly.type
_entity_poly.pdbx_seq_one_letter_code
_entity_poly.pdbx_strand_id
1 'polypeptide(L)'
;MDKIKERKNKKAAINNSRTRAKKVQIQAEYIEANKQVKRSIRADKKKYVEELATTAEKAAREGNMKQLYDTTKKLAGKRDRSKTKKASQSPKFNNSGTDG
;
A
#
# COMPACT_ATOMS: atom_id res chain seq x y z
N MET A 1 5.60 11.03 4.40
CA MET A 1 6.03 9.70 4.93
C MET A 1 5.66 9.53 6.40
N ASP A 2 5.27 10.60 7.09
CA ASP A 2 5.14 10.66 8.55
C ASP A 2 3.98 9.83 9.05
N LYS A 3 2.85 9.79 8.32
CA LYS A 3 1.69 8.93 8.63
C LYS A 3 2.03 7.44 8.68
N ILE A 4 3.00 6.98 7.87
CA ILE A 4 3.46 5.58 7.89
C ILE A 4 4.31 5.32 9.13
N LYS A 5 5.20 6.25 9.50
CA LYS A 5 6.00 6.17 10.72
C LYS A 5 5.11 6.17 11.97
N GLU A 6 4.14 7.07 12.02
CA GLU A 6 3.17 7.17 13.12
C GLU A 6 2.38 5.88 13.31
N ARG A 7 1.84 5.31 12.21
CA ARG A 7 1.15 4.00 12.25
C ARG A 7 2.06 2.89 12.79
N LYS A 8 3.34 2.87 12.40
CA LYS A 8 4.32 1.88 12.88
C LYS A 8 4.59 2.06 14.38
N ASN A 9 4.74 3.29 14.85
CA ASN A 9 4.98 3.59 16.27
C ASN A 9 3.79 3.16 17.14
N LYS A 10 2.56 3.46 16.72
CA LYS A 10 1.33 3.01 17.41
C LYS A 10 1.22 1.48 17.46
N LYS A 11 1.66 0.78 16.40
CA LYS A 11 1.71 -0.69 16.39
C LYS A 11 2.72 -1.23 17.40
N ALA A 12 3.90 -0.62 17.50
CA ALA A 12 4.90 -0.97 18.51
C ALA A 12 4.38 -0.71 19.94
N ALA A 13 3.70 0.41 20.16
CA ALA A 13 3.10 0.74 21.45
C ALA A 13 2.03 -0.29 21.90
N ILE A 14 1.22 -0.82 20.97
CA ILE A 14 0.28 -1.93 21.27
C ILE A 14 1.04 -3.16 21.76
N ASN A 15 2.09 -3.56 21.03
CA ASN A 15 2.86 -4.76 21.35
C ASN A 15 3.54 -4.65 22.73
N ASN A 16 4.05 -3.46 23.07
CA ASN A 16 4.79 -3.22 24.32
C ASN A 16 3.90 -2.91 25.53
N SER A 17 2.60 -2.70 25.32
CA SER A 17 1.71 -2.28 26.40
C SER A 17 1.40 -3.40 27.39
N ARG A 18 1.47 -3.07 28.69
CA ARG A 18 1.39 -4.03 29.81
C ARG A 18 -0.05 -4.31 30.27
N THR A 19 -0.94 -3.32 30.22
CA THR A 19 -2.32 -3.44 30.72
C THR A 19 -3.34 -3.50 29.58
N ARG A 20 -4.44 -4.22 29.80
CA ARG A 20 -5.52 -4.36 28.81
C ARG A 20 -6.18 -3.01 28.46
N ALA A 21 -6.36 -2.13 29.45
CA ALA A 21 -6.95 -0.81 29.21
C ALA A 21 -6.11 0.04 28.26
N LYS A 22 -4.78 0.10 28.47
CA LYS A 22 -3.85 0.81 27.57
C LYS A 22 -3.82 0.19 26.17
N LYS A 23 -3.88 -1.15 26.07
CA LYS A 23 -4.01 -1.85 24.77
C LYS A 23 -5.21 -1.34 23.98
N VAL A 24 -6.39 -1.27 24.61
CA VAL A 24 -7.63 -0.85 23.94
C VAL A 24 -7.54 0.60 23.45
N GLN A 25 -7.01 1.50 24.26
CA GLN A 25 -6.83 2.91 23.88
C GLN A 25 -5.89 3.07 22.67
N ILE A 26 -4.69 2.47 22.73
CA ILE A 26 -3.72 2.57 21.63
C ILE A 26 -4.23 1.84 20.37
N GLN A 27 -4.98 0.75 20.53
CA GLN A 27 -5.61 0.04 19.42
C GLN A 27 -6.59 0.93 18.66
N ALA A 28 -7.39 1.75 19.35
CA ALA A 28 -8.27 2.73 18.72
C ALA A 28 -7.48 3.72 17.86
N GLU A 29 -6.42 4.31 18.41
CA GLU A 29 -5.56 5.26 17.68
C GLU A 29 -4.85 4.61 16.47
N TYR A 30 -4.42 3.35 16.61
CA TYR A 30 -3.81 2.59 15.52
C TYR A 30 -4.81 2.36 14.37
N ILE A 31 -6.07 2.05 14.69
CA ILE A 31 -7.12 1.83 13.69
C ILE A 31 -7.32 3.11 12.87
N GLU A 32 -7.37 4.27 13.52
CA GLU A 32 -7.51 5.55 12.84
C GLU A 32 -6.29 5.87 11.96
N ALA A 33 -5.08 5.75 12.50
CA ALA A 33 -3.85 5.97 11.74
C ALA A 33 -3.75 5.03 10.53
N ASN A 34 -4.12 3.76 10.69
CA ASN A 34 -4.13 2.78 9.60
C ASN A 34 -5.20 3.11 8.54
N LYS A 35 -6.38 3.60 8.94
CA LYS A 35 -7.43 4.06 8.04
C LYS A 35 -6.95 5.23 7.19
N GLN A 36 -6.25 6.20 7.79
CA GLN A 36 -5.68 7.35 7.07
C GLN A 36 -4.63 6.92 6.05
N VAL A 37 -3.70 6.04 6.42
CA VAL A 37 -2.68 5.50 5.49
C VAL A 37 -3.33 4.75 4.32
N LYS A 38 -4.35 3.93 4.58
CA LYS A 38 -5.08 3.23 3.49
C LYS A 38 -5.78 4.20 2.55
N ARG A 39 -6.36 5.29 3.08
CA ARG A 39 -6.99 6.33 2.27
C ARG A 39 -5.97 7.07 1.40
N SER A 40 -4.81 7.45 1.93
CA SER A 40 -3.78 8.13 1.15
C SER A 40 -3.25 7.23 0.03
N ILE A 41 -2.96 5.95 0.31
CA ILE A 41 -2.50 5.00 -0.72
C ILE A 41 -3.53 4.86 -1.86
N ARG A 42 -4.82 4.84 -1.53
CA ARG A 42 -5.88 4.79 -2.55
C ARG A 42 -5.94 6.08 -3.37
N ALA A 43 -5.79 7.24 -2.74
CA ALA A 43 -5.77 8.53 -3.41
C ALA A 43 -4.56 8.65 -4.35
N ASP A 44 -3.36 8.30 -3.88
CA ASP A 44 -2.13 8.30 -4.67
C ASP A 44 -2.25 7.38 -5.89
N LYS A 45 -2.81 6.17 -5.70
CA LYS A 45 -3.08 5.24 -6.79
C LYS A 45 -4.06 5.81 -7.81
N LYS A 46 -5.14 6.46 -7.36
CA LYS A 46 -6.12 7.10 -8.25
C LYS A 46 -5.46 8.20 -9.07
N LYS A 47 -4.70 9.09 -8.42
CA LYS A 47 -3.94 10.16 -9.08
C LYS A 47 -2.99 9.61 -10.14
N TYR A 48 -2.22 8.56 -9.82
CA TYR A 48 -1.33 7.93 -10.77
C TYR A 48 -2.06 7.36 -12.00
N VAL A 49 -3.20 6.69 -11.79
CA VAL A 49 -4.01 6.15 -12.89
C VAL A 49 -4.60 7.28 -13.76
N GLU A 50 -5.04 8.36 -13.13
CA GLU A 50 -5.59 9.54 -13.81
C GLU A 50 -4.53 10.25 -14.65
N GLU A 51 -3.32 10.46 -14.12
CA GLU A 51 -2.18 11.02 -14.89
C GLU A 51 -1.80 10.15 -16.09
N LEU A 52 -1.86 8.83 -15.95
CA LEU A 52 -1.63 7.92 -17.08
C LEU A 52 -2.74 8.03 -18.14
N ALA A 53 -4.00 8.15 -17.71
CA ALA A 53 -5.14 8.30 -18.62
C ALA A 53 -5.08 9.62 -19.39
N THR A 54 -4.80 10.74 -18.72
CA THR A 54 -4.65 12.04 -19.38
C THR A 54 -3.49 12.06 -20.36
N THR A 55 -2.39 11.38 -20.04
CA THR A 55 -1.25 11.20 -20.96
C THR A 55 -1.64 10.38 -22.18
N ALA A 56 -2.39 9.29 -21.99
CA ALA A 56 -2.88 8.46 -23.10
C ALA A 56 -3.82 9.25 -24.02
N GLU A 57 -4.75 10.02 -23.47
CA GLU A 57 -5.64 10.88 -24.26
C GLU A 57 -4.88 11.91 -25.09
N LYS A 58 -3.88 12.56 -24.49
CA LYS A 58 -3.04 13.53 -25.19
C LYS A 58 -2.27 12.87 -26.34
N ALA A 59 -1.66 11.71 -26.09
CA ALA A 59 -0.94 10.96 -27.12
C ALA A 59 -1.86 10.53 -28.28
N ALA A 60 -3.12 10.16 -28.00
CA ALA A 60 -4.10 9.86 -29.03
C ALA A 60 -4.43 11.08 -29.90
N ARG A 61 -4.62 12.25 -29.29
CA ARG A 61 -4.90 13.51 -30.02
C ARG A 61 -3.72 13.95 -30.88
N GLU A 62 -2.50 13.74 -30.42
CA GLU A 62 -1.27 14.10 -31.14
C GLU A 62 -0.83 13.04 -32.17
N GLY A 63 -1.54 11.90 -32.27
CA GLY A 63 -1.18 10.80 -33.16
C GLY A 63 0.07 10.01 -32.72
N ASN A 64 0.51 10.15 -31.47
CA ASN A 64 1.67 9.42 -30.95
C ASN A 64 1.29 7.99 -30.52
N MET A 65 1.14 7.12 -31.51
CA MET A 65 0.65 5.75 -31.31
C MET A 65 1.56 4.89 -30.42
N LYS A 66 2.88 5.11 -30.45
CA LYS A 66 3.82 4.38 -29.59
C LYS A 66 3.59 4.70 -28.11
N GLN A 67 3.50 5.99 -27.76
CA GLN A 67 3.21 6.39 -26.39
C GLN A 67 1.82 5.96 -25.93
N LEU A 68 0.81 6.06 -26.80
CA LEU A 68 -0.54 5.58 -26.51
C LEU A 68 -0.56 4.09 -26.17
N TYR A 69 0.14 3.26 -26.95
CA TYR A 69 0.23 1.82 -26.68
C TYR A 69 0.92 1.54 -25.33
N ASP A 70 2.07 2.15 -25.07
CA ASP A 70 2.84 1.91 -23.84
C ASP A 70 2.10 2.34 -22.57
N THR A 71 1.42 3.49 -22.61
CA THR A 71 0.61 4.02 -21.50
C THR A 71 -0.62 3.15 -21.25
N THR A 72 -1.32 2.74 -22.30
CA THR A 72 -2.48 1.83 -22.21
C THR A 72 -2.07 0.45 -21.69
N LYS A 73 -0.90 -0.07 -22.09
CA LYS A 73 -0.33 -1.32 -21.56
C LYS A 73 -0.03 -1.22 -20.06
N LYS A 74 0.47 -0.08 -19.59
CA LYS A 74 0.67 0.19 -18.14
C LYS A 74 -0.65 0.27 -17.39
N LEU A 75 -1.66 0.97 -17.93
CA LEU A 75 -3.00 1.08 -17.36
C LEU A 75 -3.71 -0.26 -17.23
N ALA A 76 -3.61 -1.12 -18.25
CA ALA A 76 -4.24 -2.44 -18.28
C ALA A 76 -3.71 -3.39 -17.19
N GLY A 77 -2.60 -3.05 -16.53
CA GLY A 77 -2.07 -3.79 -15.39
C GLY A 77 -1.86 -5.27 -15.68
N LYS A 78 -1.63 -5.64 -16.97
CA LYS A 78 -1.45 -7.04 -17.37
C LYS A 78 -0.16 -7.55 -16.73
N ARG A 79 -0.34 -8.20 -15.59
CA ARG A 79 0.72 -8.93 -14.89
C ARG A 79 1.13 -10.06 -15.82
N ASP A 80 2.35 -9.99 -16.33
CA ASP A 80 2.95 -11.07 -17.10
C ASP A 80 2.95 -12.33 -16.23
N ARG A 81 2.10 -13.30 -16.58
CA ARG A 81 1.94 -14.54 -15.80
C ARG A 81 3.21 -15.40 -15.84
N SER A 82 4.13 -15.15 -16.78
CA SER A 82 5.35 -15.95 -16.96
C SER A 82 6.40 -15.76 -15.85
N LYS A 83 6.33 -14.69 -15.04
CA LYS A 83 7.27 -14.43 -13.93
C LYS A 83 6.78 -14.95 -12.56
N THR A 84 5.70 -15.72 -12.60
CA THR A 84 4.91 -16.39 -11.54
C THR A 84 5.50 -17.50 -10.69
N LYS A 85 6.78 -17.91 -10.81
CA LYS A 85 7.32 -19.04 -10.03
C LYS A 85 8.37 -18.58 -9.04
N LYS A 86 7.95 -17.85 -8.00
CA LYS A 86 8.64 -17.88 -6.71
C LYS A 86 7.62 -18.09 -5.62
N ALA A 87 7.88 -19.13 -4.84
CA ALA A 87 7.01 -19.71 -3.84
C ALA A 87 6.36 -18.65 -2.95
N SER A 88 5.07 -18.83 -2.69
CA SER A 88 4.36 -18.23 -1.57
C SER A 88 4.94 -18.77 -0.25
N GLN A 89 6.13 -18.32 0.13
CA GLN A 89 6.54 -18.36 1.52
C GLN A 89 5.94 -17.12 2.19
N SER A 90 4.83 -17.34 2.90
CA SER A 90 4.34 -16.40 3.90
C SER A 90 5.52 -15.98 4.79
N PRO A 91 5.77 -14.68 5.00
CA PRO A 91 6.72 -14.25 6.01
C PRO A 91 6.24 -14.81 7.36
N LYS A 92 6.97 -15.76 7.93
CA LYS A 92 6.72 -16.24 9.29
C LYS A 92 6.99 -15.07 10.22
N PHE A 93 5.92 -14.49 10.77
CA PHE A 93 6.05 -13.60 11.91
C PHE A 93 6.40 -14.47 13.11
N ASN A 94 7.66 -14.43 13.51
CA ASN A 94 8.11 -15.04 14.75
C ASN A 94 7.57 -14.18 15.90
N ASN A 95 6.47 -14.62 16.51
CA ASN A 95 6.16 -14.22 17.88
C ASN A 95 7.06 -15.07 18.78
N SER A 96 8.23 -14.54 19.14
CA SER A 96 9.06 -15.15 20.18
C SER A 96 8.28 -15.07 21.49
N GLY A 97 8.00 -16.24 22.04
CA GLY A 97 7.31 -16.44 23.30
C GLY A 97 7.97 -15.70 24.46
N THR A 98 7.11 -15.31 25.39
CA THR A 98 7.39 -15.18 26.80
C THR A 98 8.19 -16.38 27.31
N ASP A 99 9.28 -16.12 28.04
CA ASP A 99 9.75 -16.90 29.20
C ASP A 99 10.73 -16.02 30.00
N GLY A 100 10.46 -15.83 31.30
CA GLY A 100 11.27 -15.05 32.25
C GLY A 100 10.47 -14.04 33.06
#